data_AF-A0A842WBG9-F1
#
_entry.id   AF-A0A842WBG9-F1
#
_cell.length_a   1.000
_cell.length_b   1.000
_cell.length_c   1.000
_cell.angle_alpha   90.00
_cell.angle_beta   90.00
_cell.angle_gamma   90.00
#
_symmetry.space_group_name_H-M   'P 1'
#
loop_
_entity.id
_entity.type
_entity.pdbx_description
1 polymer ?
#
loop_
_entity_poly.entity_id
_entity_poly.type
_entity_poly.pdbx_seq_one_letter_code
_entity_poly.pdbx_strand_id
1 'polypeptide(L)'
;MKIPDLDMLTSSEDCFACTDPCCRFSPHYPSFFPVFTDEEYEAALALGFSEGLFKRESENTHRVTFKIMENGHYICPFTDGVKCRVYEVGPFWCRLWPFFVMKKDGKAYLTLDSLEYCPSLEKRTKEEILEHAERLREQLTTSEARDFFGEYPNLILPLDQSHKIMVELDLGVG
;
A
#
# COMPACT_ATOMS: atom_id res chain seq x y z
N MET A 1 -15.44 -11.19 -3.31
CA MET A 1 -14.75 -11.04 -2.00
C MET A 1 -14.77 -9.57 -1.64
N LYS A 2 -14.60 -9.18 -0.37
CA LYS A 2 -14.57 -7.76 0.01
C LYS A 2 -13.14 -7.40 0.45
N ILE A 3 -12.56 -6.37 -0.14
CA ILE A 3 -11.27 -5.87 0.33
C ILE A 3 -11.41 -5.39 1.78
N PRO A 4 -10.49 -5.76 2.69
CA PRO A 4 -10.57 -5.34 4.09
C PRO A 4 -10.75 -3.82 4.22
N ASP A 5 -11.63 -3.42 5.13
CA ASP A 5 -11.81 -2.03 5.53
C ASP A 5 -10.78 -1.71 6.61
N LEU A 6 -9.93 -0.71 6.36
CA LEU A 6 -8.75 -0.42 7.18
C LEU A 6 -8.92 0.94 7.87
N ASP A 7 -8.53 1.00 9.14
CA ASP A 7 -8.30 2.28 9.83
C ASP A 7 -7.05 2.92 9.21
N MET A 8 -7.23 3.88 8.27
CA MET A 8 -6.10 4.53 7.60
C MET A 8 -5.40 5.51 8.55
N LEU A 9 -4.10 5.35 8.78
CA LEU A 9 -3.33 6.29 9.60
C LEU A 9 -3.28 7.70 8.99
N THR A 10 -3.17 7.76 7.65
CA THR A 10 -3.03 8.98 6.86
C THR A 10 -4.37 9.40 6.30
N SER A 11 -4.86 10.59 6.71
CA SER A 11 -6.06 11.19 6.15
C SER A 11 -5.82 11.77 4.75
N SER A 12 -6.90 12.05 4.01
CA SER A 12 -6.79 12.70 2.69
C SER A 12 -6.19 14.10 2.80
N GLU A 13 -6.50 14.83 3.87
CA GLU A 13 -5.93 16.14 4.18
C GLU A 13 -4.40 16.05 4.40
N ASP A 14 -3.95 15.11 5.24
CA ASP A 14 -2.52 14.87 5.47
C ASP A 14 -1.81 14.44 4.18
N CYS A 15 -2.45 13.58 3.38
CA CYS A 15 -1.91 13.08 2.12
C CYS A 15 -1.75 14.21 1.09
N PHE A 16 -2.76 15.04 0.88
CA PHE A 16 -2.72 16.11 -0.13
C PHE A 16 -1.88 17.31 0.30
N ALA A 17 -1.64 17.48 1.60
CA ALA A 17 -0.70 18.46 2.12
C ALA A 17 0.77 17.99 2.03
N CYS A 18 1.01 16.69 1.83
CA CYS A 18 2.34 16.12 1.75
C CYS A 18 3.02 16.49 0.42
N THR A 19 4.25 17.00 0.49
CA THR A 19 5.06 17.36 -0.69
C THR A 19 5.96 16.21 -1.18
N ASP A 20 5.85 15.03 -0.56
CA ASP A 20 6.89 14.00 -0.45
C ASP A 20 6.55 12.66 -1.16
N PRO A 21 7.41 11.61 -1.12
CA PRO A 21 7.69 10.73 -2.26
C PRO A 21 6.70 9.59 -2.51
N CYS A 22 5.62 9.40 -1.75
CA CYS A 22 4.81 8.17 -1.92
C CYS A 22 4.16 8.05 -3.33
N CYS A 23 3.97 9.18 -4.03
CA CYS A 23 3.56 9.21 -5.44
C CYS A 23 4.73 9.31 -6.45
N ARG A 24 5.98 9.28 -5.98
CA ARG A 24 7.22 9.37 -6.74
C ARG A 24 8.09 8.13 -6.51
N PHE A 25 8.14 7.24 -7.49
CA PHE A 25 8.76 5.94 -7.33
C PHE A 25 10.17 5.93 -7.93
N SER A 26 11.11 5.34 -7.20
CA SER A 26 12.47 5.12 -7.71
C SER A 26 12.47 4.01 -8.79
N PRO A 27 13.14 4.20 -9.93
CA PRO A 27 13.29 3.15 -10.95
C PRO A 27 14.08 1.94 -10.44
N HIS A 28 14.80 2.08 -9.32
CA HIS A 28 15.59 0.99 -8.72
C HIS A 28 14.76 0.02 -7.89
N TYR A 29 13.53 0.38 -7.51
CA TYR A 29 12.67 -0.45 -6.67
C TYR A 29 11.26 -0.65 -7.28
N PRO A 30 11.16 -1.31 -8.44
CA PRO A 30 9.88 -1.54 -9.12
C PRO A 30 8.89 -2.40 -8.33
N SER A 31 9.36 -3.15 -7.33
CA SER A 31 8.51 -3.93 -6.43
C SER A 31 7.52 -3.09 -5.63
N PHE A 32 7.86 -1.82 -5.33
CA PHE A 32 6.99 -0.88 -4.61
C PHE A 32 6.01 -0.13 -5.52
N PHE A 33 6.05 -0.37 -6.83
CA PHE A 33 5.04 0.20 -7.73
C PHE A 33 3.67 -0.35 -7.33
N PRO A 34 2.62 0.48 -7.24
CA PRO A 34 1.33 0.03 -6.72
C PRO A 34 0.79 -1.16 -7.50
N VAL A 35 0.22 -2.10 -6.77
CA VAL A 35 -0.48 -3.27 -7.30
C VAL A 35 -1.94 -3.16 -6.91
N PHE A 36 -2.81 -3.32 -7.89
CA PHE A 36 -4.26 -3.30 -7.74
C PHE A 36 -4.75 -4.74 -7.80
N THR A 37 -5.72 -5.09 -6.96
CA THR A 37 -6.53 -6.30 -7.19
C THR A 37 -7.43 -6.11 -8.41
N ASP A 38 -8.06 -7.17 -8.89
CA ASP A 38 -9.06 -7.06 -9.97
C ASP A 38 -10.19 -6.08 -9.61
N GLU A 39 -10.69 -6.12 -8.36
CA GLU A 39 -11.73 -5.20 -7.90
C GLU A 39 -11.27 -3.73 -7.90
N GLU A 40 -10.03 -3.47 -7.46
CA GLU A 40 -9.46 -2.11 -7.46
C GLU A 40 -9.17 -1.63 -8.88
N TYR A 41 -8.72 -2.54 -9.75
CA TYR A 41 -8.48 -2.27 -11.16
C TYR A 41 -9.77 -1.85 -11.87
N GLU A 42 -10.85 -2.62 -11.72
CA GLU A 42 -12.16 -2.29 -12.30
C GLU A 42 -12.71 -0.97 -11.73
N ALA A 43 -12.52 -0.71 -10.43
CA ALA A 43 -12.90 0.57 -9.83
C ALA A 43 -12.13 1.75 -10.45
N ALA A 44 -10.83 1.59 -10.73
CA ALA A 44 -10.04 2.61 -11.40
C ALA A 44 -10.51 2.83 -12.86
N LEU A 45 -10.84 1.77 -13.60
CA LEU A 45 -11.39 1.90 -14.96
C LEU A 45 -12.75 2.62 -14.95
N ALA A 46 -13.60 2.34 -13.97
CA ALA A 46 -14.89 3.00 -13.80
C ALA A 46 -14.76 4.51 -13.53
N LEU A 47 -13.63 4.95 -12.97
CA LEU A 47 -13.27 6.37 -12.82
C LEU A 47 -12.68 7.00 -14.09
N GLY A 48 -12.57 6.24 -15.19
CA GLY A 48 -12.09 6.71 -16.49
C GLY A 48 -10.59 6.59 -16.71
N PHE A 49 -9.87 5.83 -15.87
CA PHE A 49 -8.46 5.52 -16.12
C PHE A 49 -8.31 4.49 -17.24
N SER A 50 -7.21 4.59 -18.00
CA SER A 50 -6.95 3.69 -19.12
C SER A 50 -6.34 2.38 -18.64
N GLU A 51 -6.79 1.26 -19.22
CA GLU A 51 -6.16 -0.07 -19.06
C GLU A 51 -4.66 -0.04 -19.35
N GLY A 52 -4.23 0.81 -20.29
CA GLY A 52 -2.82 0.98 -20.64
C GLY A 52 -1.95 1.67 -19.58
N LEU A 53 -2.50 1.93 -18.38
CA LEU A 53 -1.76 2.28 -17.16
C LEU A 53 -1.38 1.05 -16.33
N PHE A 54 -1.89 -0.13 -16.68
CA PHE A 54 -1.69 -1.35 -15.92
C PHE A 54 -0.99 -2.42 -16.75
N LYS A 55 -0.27 -3.30 -16.07
CA LYS A 55 0.26 -4.54 -16.60
C LYS A 55 -0.18 -5.67 -15.66
N ARG A 56 -0.71 -6.76 -16.22
CA ARG A 56 -1.03 -7.94 -15.43
C ARG A 56 0.23 -8.45 -14.71
N GLU A 57 0.14 -8.59 -13.39
CA GLU A 57 1.22 -9.01 -12.50
C GLU A 57 1.05 -10.48 -12.10
N SER A 58 -0.19 -10.88 -11.77
CA SER A 58 -0.56 -12.27 -11.45
C SER A 58 -1.90 -12.62 -12.12
N GLU A 59 -2.49 -13.76 -11.74
CA GLU A 59 -3.83 -14.15 -12.19
C GLU A 59 -4.89 -13.10 -11.85
N ASN A 60 -4.75 -12.39 -10.73
CA ASN A 60 -5.79 -11.55 -10.15
C ASN A 60 -5.28 -10.20 -9.62
N THR A 61 -4.11 -9.77 -10.11
CA THR A 61 -3.55 -8.46 -9.77
C THR A 61 -2.89 -7.78 -10.97
N HIS A 62 -2.90 -6.44 -10.89
CA HIS A 62 -2.49 -5.53 -11.93
C HIS A 62 -1.49 -4.52 -11.37
N ARG A 63 -0.24 -4.52 -11.85
CA ARG A 63 0.77 -3.54 -11.45
C ARG A 63 0.65 -2.28 -12.29
N VAL A 64 0.80 -1.13 -11.65
CA VAL A 64 0.83 0.17 -12.31
C VAL A 64 2.10 0.31 -13.15
N THR A 65 1.92 0.82 -14.36
CA THR A 65 3.00 1.19 -15.28
C THR A 65 3.15 2.70 -15.29
N PHE A 66 4.41 3.15 -15.37
CA PHE A 66 4.74 4.56 -15.32
C PHE A 66 5.25 5.03 -16.68
N LYS A 67 4.70 6.16 -17.14
CA LYS A 67 5.06 6.78 -18.43
C LYS A 67 5.83 8.08 -18.27
N ILE A 68 5.75 8.69 -17.08
CA ILE A 68 6.33 10.00 -16.78
C ILE A 68 7.45 9.80 -15.78
N MET A 69 8.62 10.35 -16.13
CA MET A 69 9.75 10.49 -15.21
C MET A 69 10.08 11.98 -15.03
N GLU A 70 10.19 12.42 -13.79
CA GLU A 70 10.62 13.76 -13.43
C GLU A 70 11.73 13.67 -12.38
N ASN A 71 12.83 14.40 -12.60
CA ASN A 71 13.97 14.43 -11.68
C ASN A 71 14.45 13.03 -11.25
N GLY A 72 14.46 12.07 -12.19
CA GLY A 72 14.92 10.69 -11.95
C GLY A 72 13.90 9.77 -11.27
N HIS A 73 12.68 10.22 -11.00
CA HIS A 73 11.63 9.43 -10.36
C HIS A 73 10.43 9.25 -11.29
N TYR A 74 9.79 8.09 -11.22
CA TYR A 74 8.51 7.84 -11.87
C TYR A 74 7.37 8.51 -11.11
N ILE A 75 6.48 9.19 -11.81
CA ILE A 75 5.34 9.89 -11.20
C ILE A 75 4.07 9.04 -11.33
N CYS A 76 3.38 8.82 -10.21
CA CYS A 76 2.12 8.08 -10.14
C CYS A 76 1.11 8.62 -11.18
N PRO A 77 0.57 7.80 -12.08
CA PRO A 77 -0.38 8.28 -13.09
C PRO A 77 -1.72 8.72 -12.48
N PHE A 78 -1.99 8.33 -11.24
CA PHE A 78 -3.21 8.71 -10.53
C PHE A 78 -3.09 10.04 -9.78
N THR A 79 -1.90 10.61 -9.62
CA THR A 79 -1.75 11.98 -9.09
C THR A 79 -1.90 13.02 -10.20
N ASP A 80 -2.51 14.15 -9.88
CA ASP A 80 -2.46 15.37 -10.72
C ASP A 80 -1.32 16.32 -10.30
N GLY A 81 -0.48 15.88 -9.35
CA GLY A 81 0.59 16.67 -8.74
C GLY A 81 0.22 17.26 -7.38
N VAL A 82 -1.07 17.28 -7.02
CA VAL A 82 -1.58 17.77 -5.73
C VAL A 82 -2.47 16.73 -5.05
N LYS A 83 -3.37 16.10 -5.80
CA LYS A 83 -4.36 15.15 -5.29
C LYS A 83 -4.25 13.81 -5.96
N CYS A 84 -4.47 12.75 -5.17
CA CYS A 84 -4.67 11.41 -5.69
C CYS A 84 -6.11 11.30 -6.22
N ARG A 85 -6.25 11.04 -7.52
CA ARG A 85 -7.55 10.94 -8.21
C ARG A 85 -8.26 9.60 -7.97
N VAL A 86 -7.60 8.67 -7.30
CA VAL A 86 -8.17 7.37 -6.89
C VAL A 86 -8.16 7.20 -5.38
N TYR A 87 -8.00 8.26 -4.58
CA TYR A 87 -7.78 8.15 -3.13
C TYR A 87 -8.82 7.26 -2.42
N GLU A 88 -10.11 7.49 -2.70
CA GLU A 88 -11.23 6.75 -2.08
C GLU A 88 -11.32 5.27 -2.52
N VAL A 89 -10.77 4.94 -3.69
CA VAL A 89 -10.74 3.57 -4.24
C VAL A 89 -9.31 3.07 -4.41
N GLY A 90 -8.39 3.65 -3.62
CA GLY A 90 -6.97 3.44 -3.77
C GLY A 90 -6.61 1.98 -3.52
N PRO A 91 -5.52 1.50 -4.13
CA PRO A 91 -5.11 0.13 -3.95
C PRO A 91 -4.82 -0.14 -2.47
N PHE A 92 -4.99 -1.39 -2.06
CA PHE A 92 -4.85 -1.83 -0.68
C PHE A 92 -3.57 -1.30 -0.01
N TRP A 93 -2.42 -1.36 -0.71
CA TRP A 93 -1.16 -0.81 -0.19
C TRP A 93 -1.19 0.70 0.07
N CYS A 94 -1.85 1.49 -0.78
CA CYS A 94 -1.97 2.93 -0.55
C CYS A 94 -2.86 3.23 0.67
N ARG A 95 -3.87 2.40 0.96
CA ARG A 95 -4.70 2.52 2.16
C ARG A 95 -3.96 2.09 3.43
N LEU A 96 -3.02 1.16 3.31
CA LEU A 96 -2.19 0.69 4.41
C LEU A 96 -1.03 1.63 4.75
N TRP A 97 -0.70 2.58 3.86
CA TRP A 97 0.41 3.52 4.04
C TRP A 97 0.37 4.23 5.40
N PRO A 98 1.51 4.34 6.13
CA PRO A 98 2.89 3.97 5.76
C PRO A 98 3.29 2.54 6.17
N PHE A 99 2.32 1.66 6.38
CA PHE A 99 2.56 0.26 6.71
C PHE A 99 2.53 -0.65 5.47
N PHE A 100 3.18 -1.80 5.60
CA PHE A 100 3.22 -2.87 4.62
C PHE A 100 3.03 -4.22 5.29
N VAL A 101 2.39 -5.16 4.58
CA VAL A 101 2.40 -6.56 4.98
C VAL A 101 3.59 -7.24 4.32
N MET A 102 4.51 -7.74 5.14
CA MET A 102 5.74 -8.37 4.68
C MET A 102 5.95 -9.75 5.30
N LYS A 103 6.69 -10.62 4.62
CA LYS A 103 7.03 -11.96 5.11
C LYS A 103 8.51 -12.17 5.27
N LYS A 104 8.86 -12.93 6.32
CA LYS A 104 10.20 -13.43 6.59
C LYS A 104 10.10 -14.74 7.35
N ASP A 105 10.93 -15.73 6.98
CA ASP A 105 11.04 -17.02 7.67
C ASP A 105 9.68 -17.74 7.88
N GLY A 106 8.81 -17.70 6.86
CA GLY A 106 7.49 -18.35 6.89
C GLY A 106 6.44 -17.63 7.76
N LYS A 107 6.73 -16.40 8.21
CA LYS A 107 5.83 -15.58 9.02
C LYS A 107 5.50 -14.28 8.31
N ALA A 108 4.29 -13.77 8.53
CA ALA A 108 3.85 -12.45 8.06
C ALA A 108 3.91 -11.42 9.19
N TYR A 109 4.20 -10.18 8.83
CA TYR A 109 4.40 -9.05 9.73
C TYR A 109 3.74 -7.82 9.14
N LEU A 110 3.17 -6.99 10.02
CA LEU A 110 2.93 -5.59 9.69
C LEU A 110 4.21 -4.83 9.97
N THR A 111 4.71 -4.15 8.95
CA THR A 111 5.96 -3.39 9.02
C THR A 111 5.69 -1.94 8.72
N LEU A 112 6.47 -1.05 9.33
CA LEU A 112 6.47 0.37 9.07
C LEU A 112 7.64 0.70 8.15
N ASP A 113 7.37 1.45 7.08
CA ASP A 113 8.44 1.96 6.21
C ASP A 113 9.37 2.90 7.00
N SER A 114 10.67 2.83 6.71
CA SER A 114 11.68 3.68 7.34
C SER A 114 11.71 5.09 6.78
N LEU A 115 10.88 5.44 5.78
CA LEU A 115 10.78 6.80 5.29
C LEU A 115 10.25 7.72 6.41
N GLU A 116 11.20 8.32 7.14
CA GLU A 116 11.04 9.16 8.33
C GLU A 116 10.26 10.48 8.09
N TYR A 117 9.67 10.67 6.91
CA TYR A 117 9.10 11.95 6.46
C TYR A 117 7.61 11.91 6.15
N CYS A 118 6.90 10.81 6.44
CA CYS A 118 5.44 10.85 6.35
C CYS A 118 4.89 11.80 7.42
N PRO A 119 4.21 12.91 7.07
CA PRO A 119 3.73 13.87 8.06
C PRO A 119 2.75 13.26 9.06
N SER A 120 2.03 12.20 8.66
CA SER A 120 1.15 11.46 9.56
C SER A 120 1.91 10.72 10.67
N LEU A 121 3.17 10.33 10.45
CA LEU A 121 4.02 9.76 11.50
C LEU A 121 4.61 10.84 12.40
N GLU A 122 5.06 11.97 11.82
CA GLU A 122 5.68 13.07 12.57
C GLU A 122 4.76 13.68 13.64
N LYS A 123 3.44 13.67 13.39
CA LYS A 123 2.42 14.18 14.31
C LYS A 123 2.10 13.24 15.48
N ARG A 124 2.71 12.05 15.53
CA ARG A 124 2.34 10.98 16.47
C ARG A 124 3.52 10.49 17.30
N THR A 125 3.23 10.02 18.51
CA THR A 125 4.20 9.35 19.37
C THR A 125 4.45 7.92 18.89
N LYS A 126 5.53 7.30 19.37
CA LYS A 126 5.82 5.90 19.06
C LYS A 126 4.74 4.97 19.60
N GLU A 127 4.18 5.32 20.75
CA GLU A 127 3.11 4.61 21.42
C GLU A 127 1.82 4.66 20.57
N GLU A 128 1.45 5.84 20.05
CA GLU A 128 0.28 5.99 19.17
C GLU A 128 0.43 5.20 17.86
N ILE A 129 1.63 5.18 17.28
CA ILE A 129 1.92 4.40 16.07
C ILE A 129 1.81 2.89 16.36
N LEU A 130 2.30 2.43 17.51
CA LEU A 130 2.21 1.03 17.92
C LEU A 130 0.75 0.61 18.21
N GLU A 131 -0.01 1.45 18.91
CA GLU A 131 -1.43 1.22 19.17
C GLU A 131 -2.23 1.12 17.87
N HIS A 132 -1.89 1.93 16.86
CA HIS A 132 -2.51 1.83 15.54
C HIS A 132 -2.10 0.55 14.80
N ALA A 133 -0.82 0.16 14.85
CA ALA A 133 -0.36 -1.10 14.29
C ALA A 133 -1.09 -2.32 14.91
N GLU A 134 -1.39 -2.25 16.21
CA GLU A 134 -2.19 -3.27 16.90
C GLU A 134 -3.64 -3.33 16.42
N ARG A 135 -4.29 -2.18 16.18
CA ARG A 135 -5.63 -2.13 15.57
C ARG A 135 -5.63 -2.70 14.15
N LEU A 136 -4.63 -2.35 13.36
CA LEU A 136 -4.45 -2.92 12.02
C LEU A 136 -4.24 -4.44 12.07
N ARG A 137 -3.49 -4.96 13.06
CA ARG A 137 -3.36 -6.42 13.25
C ARG A 137 -4.72 -7.09 13.44
N GLU A 138 -5.59 -6.52 14.27
CA GLU A 138 -6.94 -7.07 14.49
C GLU A 138 -7.74 -7.09 13.17
N GLN A 139 -7.66 -6.03 12.36
CA GLN A 139 -8.34 -5.95 11.06
C GLN A 139 -7.77 -6.94 10.03
N LEU A 140 -6.45 -7.09 10.01
CA LEU A 140 -5.71 -7.90 9.03
C LEU A 140 -5.66 -9.39 9.37
N THR A 141 -6.12 -9.80 10.55
CA THR A 141 -6.13 -11.22 10.99
C THR A 141 -7.54 -11.82 11.11
N THR A 142 -8.55 -11.13 10.58
CA THR A 142 -9.91 -11.67 10.40
C THR A 142 -9.92 -12.81 9.38
N SER A 143 -10.97 -13.65 9.39
CA SER A 143 -11.19 -14.67 8.35
C SER A 143 -11.17 -14.08 6.95
N GLU A 144 -11.85 -12.94 6.79
CA GLU A 144 -12.00 -12.22 5.53
C GLU A 144 -10.66 -11.68 5.04
N ALA A 145 -9.82 -11.15 5.95
CA ALA A 145 -8.48 -10.72 5.61
C ALA A 145 -7.57 -11.90 5.23
N ARG A 146 -7.68 -13.05 5.90
CA ARG A 146 -6.93 -14.26 5.52
C ARG A 146 -7.32 -14.76 4.13
N ASP A 147 -8.62 -14.80 3.83
CA ASP A 147 -9.12 -15.16 2.49
C ASP A 147 -8.58 -14.16 1.44
N PHE A 148 -8.61 -12.86 1.75
CA PHE A 148 -8.05 -11.81 0.90
C PHE A 148 -6.56 -12.03 0.59
N PHE A 149 -5.74 -12.32 1.60
CA PHE A 149 -4.31 -12.58 1.38
C PHE A 149 -4.02 -13.94 0.73
N GLY A 150 -4.89 -14.94 0.94
CA GLY A 150 -4.82 -16.22 0.24
C GLY A 150 -5.10 -16.08 -1.26
N GLU A 151 -6.04 -15.21 -1.61
CA GLU A 151 -6.32 -14.86 -3.01
C GLU A 151 -5.21 -13.96 -3.59
N TYR A 152 -4.71 -12.97 -2.85
CA TYR A 152 -3.70 -12.02 -3.34
C TYR A 152 -2.33 -12.14 -2.61
N PRO A 153 -1.62 -13.29 -2.71
CA PRO A 153 -0.40 -13.53 -1.94
C PRO A 153 0.78 -12.63 -2.34
N ASN A 154 0.73 -12.01 -3.53
CA ASN A 154 1.72 -11.05 -3.99
C ASN A 154 1.59 -9.67 -3.34
N LEU A 155 0.51 -9.42 -2.56
CA LEU A 155 0.42 -8.25 -1.69
C LEU A 155 1.27 -8.39 -0.40
N ILE A 156 1.79 -9.60 -0.13
CA ILE A 156 2.73 -9.89 0.95
C ILE A 156 4.16 -9.82 0.40
N LEU A 157 4.85 -8.71 0.66
CA LEU A 157 6.20 -8.48 0.14
C LEU A 157 7.26 -9.26 0.94
N PRO A 158 8.39 -9.67 0.36
CA PRO A 158 9.55 -10.09 1.14
C PRO A 158 10.02 -8.93 2.04
N LEU A 159 10.39 -9.23 3.29
CA LEU A 159 10.90 -8.21 4.22
C LEU A 159 12.17 -7.55 3.66
N ASP A 160 12.14 -6.23 3.53
CA ASP A 160 13.29 -5.41 3.17
C ASP A 160 13.98 -4.82 4.43
N GLN A 161 15.28 -4.52 4.33
CA GLN A 161 16.05 -3.95 5.45
C GLN A 161 15.60 -2.54 5.84
N SER A 162 14.93 -1.82 4.94
CA SER A 162 14.36 -0.49 5.19
C SER A 162 13.06 -0.52 5.98
N HIS A 163 12.58 -1.67 6.45
CA HIS A 163 11.29 -1.77 7.13
C HIS A 163 11.45 -2.22 8.59
N LYS A 164 10.72 -1.57 9.50
CA LYS A 164 10.70 -1.92 10.92
C LYS A 164 9.50 -2.83 11.17
N ILE A 165 9.74 -4.00 11.73
CA ILE A 165 8.65 -4.90 12.17
C ILE A 165 7.92 -4.23 13.34
N MET A 166 6.60 -4.11 13.21
CA MET A 166 5.74 -3.54 14.25
C MET A 166 5.06 -4.67 15.04
N VAL A 167 4.38 -5.57 14.33
CA VAL A 167 3.61 -6.68 14.91
C VAL A 167 3.62 -7.90 13.97
N GLU A 168 3.52 -9.10 14.53
CA GLU A 168 3.34 -10.35 13.77
C GLU A 168 1.85 -10.50 13.38
N LEU A 169 1.61 -10.96 12.14
CA LEU A 169 0.27 -11.22 11.61
C LEU A 169 0.06 -12.73 11.44
N ASP A 170 -0.96 -13.27 12.12
CA ASP A 170 -1.37 -14.66 11.95
C ASP A 170 -2.28 -14.82 10.72
N LEU A 171 -1.68 -14.77 9.53
CA LEU A 171 -2.40 -14.89 8.26
C LEU A 171 -2.62 -16.34 7.83
N GLY A 172 -2.07 -17.33 8.54
CA GLY A 172 -2.10 -18.74 8.10
C GLY A 172 -1.31 -19.00 6.80
N VAL A 173 -0.46 -18.05 6.38
CA VAL A 173 0.40 -18.17 5.20
C VAL A 173 1.73 -18.81 5.61
N GLY A 174 1.90 -20.10 5.29
CA GLY A 174 3.12 -20.88 5.54
C GLY A 174 3.69 -21.43 4.25
#